data_AF-A0A2U0RVT5-F1
#
_entry.id   AF-A0A2U0RVT5-F1
#
_cell.length_a   1.000
_cell.length_b   1.000
_cell.length_c   1.000
_cell.angle_alpha   90.00
_cell.angle_beta   90.00
_cell.angle_gamma   90.00
#
_symmetry.space_group_name_H-M   'P 1'
#
loop_
_entity.id
_entity.type
_entity.pdbx_description
1 polymer ?
#
loop_
_entity_poly.entity_id
_entity_poly.type
_entity_poly.pdbx_seq_one_letter_code
_entity_poly.pdbx_strand_id
1 'polypeptide(L)'
;MSVVASLSYYFSGSKFYYFDGLPGLIFVLVAGLPLLAMIVFVAPTLLNLRKKILHNAGEKEVSKWACLVGVAYLFVVFWFNYSMSWAGVMVPHPRIHYGLSFLLLPANLVSFLLTFVGLLLLAFYGLMVFLPVIQKKSMQLSPKRIGALLSVLGGYFWFNVFFYYSTGGYHANPSVWYEVVGPLHNPYFWCFTLLFLGLVLLLRSNSLGSKR
;
A
#
# COMPACT_ATOMS: atom_id res chain seq x y z
N MET A 1 7.37 9.50 -3.38
CA MET A 1 8.85 9.37 -3.47
C MET A 1 9.23 7.94 -3.05
N SER A 2 10.15 7.26 -3.73
CA SER A 2 10.62 5.94 -3.29
C SER A 2 11.32 6.06 -1.94
N VAL A 3 11.00 5.18 -0.98
CA VAL A 3 11.68 5.11 0.33
C VAL A 3 13.20 5.03 0.18
N VAL A 4 13.67 4.35 -0.87
CA VAL A 4 15.10 4.25 -1.23
C VAL A 4 15.65 5.60 -1.68
N ALA A 5 14.88 6.35 -2.48
CA ALA A 5 15.29 7.70 -2.89
C ALA A 5 15.42 8.61 -1.66
N SER A 6 14.46 8.58 -0.72
CA SER A 6 14.54 9.37 0.52
C SER A 6 15.80 9.07 1.34
N LEU A 7 16.21 7.79 1.43
CA LEU A 7 17.47 7.39 2.09
C LEU A 7 18.72 7.85 1.34
N SER A 8 18.77 7.63 0.02
CA SER A 8 19.90 8.10 -0.79
C SER A 8 20.10 9.61 -0.66
N TYR A 9 19.02 10.39 -0.59
CA TYR A 9 19.12 11.83 -0.37
C TYR A 9 19.60 12.20 1.03
N TYR A 10 19.04 11.60 2.09
CA TYR A 10 19.49 11.84 3.46
C TYR A 10 20.99 11.63 3.63
N PHE A 11 21.54 10.56 3.06
CA PHE A 11 22.97 10.27 3.13
C PHE A 11 23.84 11.09 2.17
N SER A 12 23.29 11.62 1.09
CA SER A 12 24.04 12.44 0.13
C SER A 12 24.36 13.86 0.64
N GLY A 13 23.78 14.29 1.76
CA GLY A 13 23.92 15.66 2.28
C GLY A 13 23.34 16.75 1.37
N SER A 14 22.68 16.36 0.27
CA SER A 14 22.06 17.31 -0.66
C SER A 14 20.72 17.82 -0.12
N LYS A 15 20.57 19.14 -0.15
CA LYS A 15 19.39 19.84 0.37
C LYS A 15 18.22 19.70 -0.61
N PHE A 16 17.44 18.65 -0.46
CA PHE A 16 16.12 18.61 -1.07
C PHE A 16 15.21 19.55 -0.27
N TYR A 17 14.49 20.45 -0.95
CA TYR A 17 13.52 21.38 -0.34
C TYR A 17 12.56 20.70 0.65
N TYR A 18 12.31 19.39 0.46
CA TYR A 18 11.49 18.56 1.31
C TYR A 18 12.14 18.12 2.63
N PHE A 19 13.43 17.78 2.62
CA PHE A 19 14.14 17.21 3.78
C PHE A 19 15.05 18.21 4.49
N ASP A 20 15.19 19.42 3.95
CA ASP A 20 16.00 20.47 4.55
C ASP A 20 15.33 20.95 5.87
N GLY A 21 15.78 20.36 6.98
CA GLY A 21 15.24 20.58 8.31
C GLY A 21 14.09 19.66 8.73
N LEU A 22 13.75 18.60 7.96
CA LEU A 22 12.77 17.62 8.44
C LEU A 22 13.33 16.94 9.71
N PRO A 23 12.57 16.92 10.83
CA PRO A 23 12.99 16.23 12.04
C PRO A 23 13.34 14.79 11.72
N GLY A 24 14.46 14.29 12.26
CA GLY A 24 14.88 12.90 12.05
C GLY A 24 13.77 11.88 12.38
N LEU A 25 12.87 12.24 13.30
CA LEU A 25 11.67 11.46 13.60
C LEU A 25 10.73 11.28 12.38
N ILE A 26 10.44 12.33 11.61
CA ILE A 26 9.59 12.21 10.42
C ILE A 26 10.26 11.31 9.38
N PHE A 27 11.57 11.45 9.20
CA PHE A 27 12.33 10.59 8.30
C PHE A 27 12.27 9.10 8.72
N VAL A 28 12.47 8.83 10.01
CA VAL A 28 12.38 7.46 10.55
C VAL A 28 10.99 6.88 10.36
N LEU A 29 9.93 7.67 10.61
CA LEU A 29 8.55 7.20 10.43
C LEU A 29 8.22 6.98 8.95
N VAL A 30 8.47 7.95 8.08
CA VAL A 30 8.02 7.89 6.67
C VAL A 30 8.87 6.95 5.81
N ALA A 31 10.17 6.80 6.13
CA ALA A 31 11.09 6.02 5.31
C ALA A 31 11.77 4.87 6.08
N GLY A 32 12.33 5.15 7.26
CA GLY A 32 13.14 4.19 8.01
C GLY A 32 12.39 2.92 8.41
N LEU A 33 11.31 3.06 9.18
CA LEU A 33 10.51 1.93 9.67
C LEU A 33 9.83 1.16 8.52
N PRO A 34 9.18 1.82 7.53
CA PRO A 34 8.63 1.11 6.39
C PRO A 34 9.68 0.34 5.59
N LEU A 35 10.88 0.90 5.36
CA LEU A 35 11.93 0.17 4.67
C LEU A 35 12.34 -1.07 5.45
N LEU A 36 12.59 -0.91 6.74
CA LEU A 36 13.00 -2.02 7.59
C LEU A 36 11.95 -3.14 7.55
N ALA A 37 10.67 -2.80 7.66
CA ALA A 37 9.59 -3.77 7.54
C ALA A 37 9.56 -4.45 6.16
N MET A 38 9.75 -3.70 5.06
CA MET A 38 9.82 -4.28 3.72
C MET A 38 11.02 -5.24 3.57
N ILE A 39 12.19 -4.90 4.10
CA ILE A 39 13.39 -5.76 4.08
C ILE A 39 13.17 -7.02 4.92
N VAL A 40 12.50 -6.93 6.06
CA VAL A 40 12.29 -8.06 6.97
C VAL A 40 11.20 -9.00 6.47
N PHE A 41 10.12 -8.48 5.87
CA PHE A 41 8.94 -9.30 5.52
C PHE A 41 8.76 -9.52 4.02
N VAL A 42 8.91 -8.47 3.21
CA VAL A 42 8.62 -8.53 1.77
C VAL A 42 9.78 -9.15 1.00
N ALA A 43 11.02 -8.73 1.27
CA ALA A 43 12.18 -9.28 0.55
C ALA A 43 12.35 -10.80 0.74
N PRO A 44 12.24 -11.38 1.96
CA PRO A 44 12.42 -12.82 2.14
C PRO A 44 11.29 -13.63 1.51
N THR A 45 10.05 -13.13 1.53
CA THR A 45 8.92 -13.82 0.89
C THR A 45 9.06 -13.82 -0.63
N LEU A 46 9.49 -12.71 -1.23
CA LEU A 46 9.80 -12.63 -2.67
C LEU A 46 10.96 -13.53 -3.08
N LEU A 47 12.06 -13.53 -2.33
CA LEU A 47 13.21 -14.37 -2.61
C LEU A 47 12.85 -15.85 -2.52
N ASN A 48 12.04 -16.24 -1.53
CA ASN A 48 11.53 -17.60 -1.43
C ASN A 48 10.60 -17.97 -2.60
N LEU A 49 9.68 -17.08 -3.00
CA LEU A 49 8.84 -17.30 -4.17
C LEU A 49 9.69 -17.51 -5.43
N ARG A 50 10.66 -16.62 -5.68
CA ARG A 50 11.59 -16.74 -6.82
C ARG A 50 12.34 -18.06 -6.78
N LYS A 51 12.87 -18.45 -5.62
CA LYS A 51 13.55 -19.74 -5.43
C LYS A 51 12.63 -20.90 -5.79
N LYS A 52 11.36 -20.89 -5.36
CA LYS A 52 10.40 -21.95 -5.68
C LYS A 52 10.08 -22.03 -7.18
N ILE A 53 9.98 -20.89 -7.85
CA ILE A 53 9.77 -20.84 -9.32
C ILE A 53 11.00 -21.40 -10.06
N LEU A 54 12.22 -20.93 -9.72
CA LEU A 54 13.45 -21.33 -10.41
C LEU A 54 13.79 -22.82 -10.25
N HIS A 55 13.42 -23.43 -9.12
CA HIS A 55 13.64 -24.86 -8.88
C HIS A 55 12.45 -25.73 -9.30
N ASN A 56 11.50 -25.21 -10.10
CA ASN A 56 10.33 -25.95 -10.59
C ASN A 56 9.56 -26.65 -9.47
N ALA A 57 9.37 -25.97 -8.33
CA ALA A 57 8.56 -26.50 -7.25
C ALA A 57 7.11 -26.70 -7.72
N GLY A 58 6.40 -27.66 -7.11
CA GLY A 58 5.01 -27.94 -7.47
C GLY A 58 4.09 -26.70 -7.31
N GLU A 59 3.03 -26.65 -8.11
CA GLU A 59 2.07 -25.53 -8.19
C GLU A 59 1.54 -25.08 -6.82
N LYS A 60 1.30 -26.04 -5.91
CA LYS A 60 0.85 -25.75 -4.54
C LYS A 60 1.87 -24.94 -3.73
N GLU A 61 3.16 -25.23 -3.88
CA GLU A 61 4.23 -24.49 -3.20
C GLU A 61 4.38 -23.08 -3.78
N VAL A 62 4.39 -22.96 -5.11
CA VAL A 62 4.46 -21.65 -5.78
C VAL A 62 3.26 -20.79 -5.37
N SER A 63 2.04 -21.35 -5.40
CA SER A 63 0.82 -20.65 -5.01
C SER A 63 0.82 -20.20 -3.55
N LYS A 64 1.32 -21.04 -2.63
CA LYS A 64 1.50 -20.68 -1.22
C LYS A 64 2.40 -19.46 -1.07
N TRP A 65 3.57 -19.45 -1.71
CA TRP A 65 4.51 -18.35 -1.60
C TRP A 65 4.02 -17.09 -2.32
N ALA A 66 3.31 -17.22 -3.44
CA ALA A 66 2.66 -16.10 -4.12
C ALA A 66 1.60 -15.45 -3.21
N CYS A 67 0.79 -16.26 -2.53
CA CYS A 67 -0.17 -15.80 -1.53
C CYS A 67 0.50 -15.09 -0.34
N LEU A 68 1.61 -15.65 0.17
CA LEU A 68 2.38 -15.02 1.26
C LEU A 68 2.96 -13.66 0.84
N VAL A 69 3.48 -13.55 -0.39
CA VAL A 69 3.92 -12.27 -0.95
C VAL A 69 2.75 -11.30 -1.03
N GLY A 70 1.60 -11.71 -1.55
CA GLY A 70 0.40 -10.88 -1.61
C GLY A 70 -0.02 -10.34 -0.23
N VAL A 71 -0.06 -11.20 0.79
CA VAL A 71 -0.34 -10.82 2.18
C VAL A 71 0.72 -9.85 2.70
N ALA A 72 2.00 -10.11 2.48
CA ALA A 72 3.09 -9.24 2.92
C ALA A 72 2.98 -7.84 2.29
N TYR A 73 2.63 -7.74 1.00
CA TYR A 73 2.38 -6.45 0.36
C TYR A 73 1.21 -5.70 0.98
N LEU A 74 0.08 -6.38 1.23
CA LEU A 74 -1.10 -5.76 1.86
C LEU A 74 -0.79 -5.17 3.24
N PHE A 75 -0.14 -5.95 4.11
CA PHE A 75 0.20 -5.47 5.45
C PHE A 75 1.35 -4.46 5.45
N VAL A 76 2.44 -4.73 4.74
CA VAL A 76 3.68 -3.96 4.91
C VAL A 76 3.75 -2.79 3.94
N VAL A 77 3.54 -3.05 2.65
CA VAL A 77 3.72 -2.05 1.59
C VAL A 77 2.56 -1.08 1.53
N PHE A 78 1.33 -1.57 1.72
CA PHE A 78 0.14 -0.74 1.66
C PHE A 78 -0.26 -0.24 3.05
N TRP A 79 -0.67 -1.12 3.97
CA TRP A 79 -1.18 -0.64 5.26
C TRP A 79 -0.10 0.05 6.11
N PHE A 80 0.98 -0.65 6.47
CA PHE A 80 1.97 -0.15 7.42
C PHE A 80 2.72 1.08 6.90
N ASN A 81 3.24 1.02 5.68
CA ASN A 81 3.95 2.15 5.05
C ASN A 81 3.09 3.43 4.99
N TYR A 82 1.83 3.31 4.57
CA TYR A 82 0.94 4.47 4.48
C TYR A 82 0.49 4.95 5.87
N SER A 83 0.31 4.04 6.83
CA SER A 83 0.03 4.39 8.22
C SER A 83 1.18 5.15 8.86
N MET A 84 2.43 4.76 8.59
CA MET A 84 3.60 5.49 9.07
C MET A 84 3.80 6.84 8.37
N SER A 85 3.38 6.96 7.10
CA SER A 85 3.31 8.26 6.42
C SER A 85 2.35 9.21 7.13
N TRP A 86 1.18 8.72 7.55
CA TRP A 86 0.25 9.47 8.41
C TRP A 86 0.83 9.82 9.77
N ALA A 87 1.55 8.89 10.42
CA ALA A 87 2.25 9.17 11.66
C ALA A 87 3.27 10.31 11.50
N GLY A 88 3.99 10.36 10.37
CA GLY A 88 4.88 11.46 10.03
C GLY A 88 4.18 12.81 9.90
N VAL A 89 2.97 12.85 9.31
CA VAL A 89 2.14 14.07 9.21
C VAL A 89 1.65 14.56 10.58
N MET A 90 1.53 13.67 11.56
CA MET A 90 1.14 14.04 12.93
C MET A 90 2.28 14.60 13.77
N VAL A 91 3.54 14.55 13.29
CA VAL A 91 4.68 15.13 13.99
C VAL A 91 4.72 16.65 13.75
N PRO A 92 4.61 17.49 14.80
CA PRO A 92 4.64 18.94 14.63
C PRO A 92 5.95 19.41 13.99
N HIS A 93 5.86 20.33 13.02
CA HIS A 93 7.03 20.92 12.38
C HIS A 93 6.81 22.42 12.10
N PRO A 94 7.76 23.32 12.42
CA PRO A 94 7.53 24.77 12.30
C PRO A 94 7.28 25.29 10.88
N ARG A 95 7.74 24.58 9.85
CA ARG A 95 7.67 25.04 8.44
C ARG A 95 6.41 24.57 7.70
N ILE A 96 5.69 23.60 8.25
CA ILE A 96 4.54 22.97 7.58
C ILE A 96 3.44 22.76 8.62
N HIS A 97 2.18 22.95 8.25
CA HIS A 97 1.05 22.69 9.16
C HIS A 97 0.86 21.19 9.43
N TYR A 98 1.75 20.63 10.26
CA TYR A 98 1.75 19.26 10.76
C TYR A 98 1.39 19.20 12.24
N GLY A 99 0.86 18.06 12.66
CA GLY A 99 0.36 17.86 14.02
C GLY A 99 -0.99 17.16 14.03
N LEU A 100 -1.47 16.81 15.23
CA LEU A 100 -2.77 16.17 15.41
C LEU A 100 -3.94 17.03 14.92
N SER A 101 -3.80 18.35 14.91
CA SER A 101 -4.81 19.27 14.35
C SER A 101 -5.06 19.04 12.86
N PHE A 102 -4.08 18.52 12.11
CA PHE A 102 -4.24 18.21 10.70
C PHE A 102 -5.30 17.12 10.47
N LEU A 103 -5.43 16.16 11.40
CA LEU A 103 -6.48 15.13 11.36
C LEU A 103 -7.88 15.68 11.63
N LEU A 104 -8.00 16.82 12.32
CA LEU A 104 -9.30 17.39 12.67
C LEU A 104 -10.01 18.01 11.47
N LEU A 105 -9.29 18.24 10.36
CA LEU A 105 -9.90 18.62 9.10
C LEU A 105 -10.72 17.42 8.55
N PRO A 106 -12.02 17.58 8.29
CA PRO A 106 -12.90 16.46 7.90
C PRO A 106 -12.36 15.63 6.73
N ALA A 107 -11.78 16.32 5.73
CA ALA A 107 -11.19 15.65 4.58
C ALA A 107 -10.01 14.74 4.97
N ASN A 108 -9.13 15.23 5.85
CA ASN A 108 -7.97 14.48 6.32
C ASN A 108 -8.37 13.34 7.24
N LEU A 109 -9.40 13.53 8.07
CA LEU A 109 -9.94 12.45 8.90
C LEU A 109 -10.46 11.29 8.05
N VAL A 110 -11.23 11.60 7.00
CA VAL A 110 -11.76 10.58 6.08
C VAL A 110 -10.63 9.84 5.39
N SER A 111 -9.63 10.57 4.86
CA SER A 111 -8.48 9.96 4.21
C SER A 111 -7.66 9.11 5.19
N PHE A 112 -7.43 9.60 6.41
CA PHE A 112 -6.75 8.86 7.47
C PHE A 112 -7.49 7.57 7.84
N LEU A 113 -8.81 7.63 8.08
CA LEU A 113 -9.60 6.44 8.42
C LEU A 113 -9.59 5.42 7.29
N LEU A 114 -9.73 5.87 6.04
CA LEU A 114 -9.69 4.99 4.89
C LEU A 114 -8.32 4.31 4.75
N THR A 115 -7.23 5.04 5.00
CA THR A 115 -5.88 4.49 4.96
C THR A 115 -5.60 3.56 6.13
N PHE A 116 -5.78 4.03 7.36
CA PHE A 116 -5.39 3.30 8.56
C PHE A 116 -6.31 2.12 8.82
N VAL A 117 -7.63 2.35 8.81
CA VAL A 117 -8.63 1.31 9.08
C VAL A 117 -8.97 0.55 7.80
N GLY A 118 -9.24 1.26 6.70
CA GLY A 118 -9.67 0.63 5.45
C GLY A 118 -8.62 -0.32 4.87
N LEU A 119 -7.35 0.08 4.79
CA LEU A 119 -6.30 -0.83 4.29
C LEU A 119 -6.00 -1.96 5.27
N LEU A 120 -6.15 -1.75 6.59
CA LEU A 120 -5.99 -2.83 7.57
C LEU A 120 -7.06 -3.91 7.39
N LEU A 121 -8.32 -3.49 7.28
CA LEU A 121 -9.44 -4.40 7.00
C LEU A 121 -9.25 -5.13 5.67
N LEU A 122 -8.77 -4.43 4.65
CA LEU A 122 -8.45 -5.05 3.35
C LEU A 122 -7.29 -6.06 3.45
N ALA A 123 -6.27 -5.79 4.27
CA ALA A 123 -5.17 -6.71 4.52
C ALA A 123 -5.63 -7.97 5.25
N PHE A 124 -6.49 -7.83 6.27
CA PHE A 124 -7.11 -8.98 6.94
C PHE A 124 -8.05 -9.76 6.01
N TYR A 125 -8.82 -9.08 5.17
CA TYR A 125 -9.64 -9.72 4.16
C TYR A 125 -8.76 -10.53 3.18
N GLY A 126 -7.64 -9.96 2.73
CA GLY A 126 -6.67 -10.66 1.89
C GLY A 126 -6.06 -11.87 2.56
N LEU A 127 -5.67 -11.75 3.83
CA LEU A 127 -5.23 -12.89 4.63
C LEU A 127 -6.30 -13.97 4.68
N MET A 128 -7.56 -13.62 4.98
CA MET A 128 -8.68 -14.57 5.01
C MET A 128 -8.88 -15.28 3.66
N VAL A 129 -8.75 -14.56 2.54
CA VAL A 129 -8.87 -15.12 1.18
C VAL A 129 -7.73 -16.07 0.86
N PHE A 130 -6.51 -15.74 1.27
CA PHE A 130 -5.29 -16.50 0.93
C PHE A 130 -4.92 -17.58 1.95
N LEU A 131 -5.42 -17.51 3.17
CA LEU A 131 -5.09 -18.43 4.27
C LEU A 131 -5.29 -19.91 3.94
N PRO A 132 -6.38 -20.34 3.25
CA PRO A 132 -6.55 -21.75 2.88
C PRO A 132 -5.41 -22.29 2.00
N VAL A 133 -4.93 -21.48 1.05
CA VAL A 133 -3.81 -21.84 0.17
C VAL A 133 -2.50 -21.87 0.94
N ILE A 134 -2.30 -20.88 1.83
CA ILE A 134 -1.11 -20.82 2.69
C ILE A 134 -1.01 -22.05 3.59
N GLN A 135 -2.15 -22.50 4.12
CA GLN A 135 -2.30 -23.71 4.94
C GLN A 135 -2.30 -25.01 4.13
N LYS A 136 -2.08 -24.96 2.80
CA LYS A 136 -2.09 -26.11 1.90
C LYS A 136 -3.39 -26.92 1.90
N LYS A 137 -4.51 -26.31 2.30
CA LYS A 137 -5.83 -26.94 2.14
C LYS A 137 -6.12 -27.02 0.64
N SER A 138 -6.78 -28.09 0.19
CA SER A 138 -7.09 -28.35 -1.24
C SER A 138 -8.07 -27.35 -1.88
N MET A 139 -8.30 -26.21 -1.23
CA MET A 139 -9.26 -25.21 -1.66
C MET A 139 -8.66 -24.36 -2.78
N GLN A 140 -9.35 -24.34 -3.92
CA GLN A 140 -9.03 -23.44 -5.02
C GLN A 140 -9.36 -22.00 -4.63
N LEU A 141 -8.52 -21.05 -5.05
CA LEU A 141 -8.78 -19.63 -4.85
C LEU A 141 -10.01 -19.23 -5.66
N SER A 142 -10.99 -18.61 -4.99
CA SER A 142 -12.16 -18.06 -5.67
C SER A 142 -11.74 -16.82 -6.49
N PRO A 143 -11.87 -16.84 -7.83
CA PRO A 143 -11.54 -15.68 -8.67
C PRO A 143 -12.37 -14.45 -8.29
N LYS A 144 -13.61 -14.65 -7.81
CA LYS A 144 -14.48 -13.59 -7.31
C LYS A 144 -13.88 -12.87 -6.10
N ARG A 145 -13.33 -13.61 -5.14
CA ARG A 145 -12.72 -13.01 -3.92
C ARG A 145 -11.44 -12.26 -4.24
N ILE A 146 -10.61 -12.81 -5.14
CA ILE A 146 -9.41 -12.11 -5.64
C ILE A 146 -9.83 -10.85 -6.39
N GLY A 147 -10.82 -10.96 -7.29
CA GLY A 147 -11.34 -9.83 -8.04
C GLY A 147 -11.87 -8.71 -7.15
N ALA A 148 -12.61 -9.06 -6.09
CA ALA A 148 -13.07 -8.10 -5.09
C ALA A 148 -11.90 -7.41 -4.38
N LEU A 149 -10.91 -8.18 -3.93
CA LEU A 149 -9.72 -7.64 -3.26
C LEU A 149 -8.95 -6.66 -4.17
N LEU A 150 -8.70 -7.02 -5.42
CA LEU A 150 -8.02 -6.17 -6.39
C LEU A 150 -8.84 -4.92 -6.73
N SER A 151 -10.17 -5.06 -6.87
CA SER A 151 -11.07 -3.94 -7.15
C SER A 151 -11.09 -2.93 -6.01
N VAL A 152 -11.18 -3.40 -4.76
CA VAL A 152 -11.18 -2.53 -3.57
C VAL A 152 -9.82 -1.85 -3.40
N LEU A 153 -8.71 -2.59 -3.59
CA LEU A 153 -7.37 -2.01 -3.52
C LEU A 153 -7.16 -0.95 -4.62
N GLY A 154 -7.45 -1.27 -5.88
CA GLY A 154 -7.33 -0.32 -6.97
C GLY A 154 -8.28 0.88 -6.82
N GLY A 155 -9.49 0.64 -6.34
CA GLY A 155 -10.49 1.67 -6.03
C GLY A 155 -10.01 2.62 -4.93
N TYR A 156 -9.34 2.12 -3.90
CA TYR A 156 -8.69 2.97 -2.89
C TYR A 156 -7.68 3.94 -3.52
N PHE A 157 -6.85 3.46 -4.45
CA PHE A 157 -5.87 4.29 -5.13
C PHE A 157 -6.52 5.35 -6.01
N TRP A 158 -7.54 4.98 -6.79
CA TRP A 158 -8.33 5.92 -7.58
C TRP A 158 -9.02 6.96 -6.70
N PHE A 159 -9.68 6.52 -5.63
CA PHE A 159 -10.34 7.40 -4.66
C PHE A 159 -9.37 8.45 -4.13
N ASN A 160 -8.18 8.05 -3.68
CA ASN A 160 -7.22 8.99 -3.11
C ASN A 160 -6.76 10.05 -4.11
N VAL A 161 -6.59 9.71 -5.40
CA VAL A 161 -6.27 10.70 -6.44
C VAL A 161 -7.41 11.68 -6.67
N PHE A 162 -8.64 11.18 -6.85
CA PHE A 162 -9.79 12.05 -7.02
C PHE A 162 -10.01 12.93 -5.78
N PHE A 163 -9.87 12.34 -4.60
CA PHE A 163 -9.98 13.02 -3.32
C PHE A 163 -8.96 14.15 -3.21
N TYR A 164 -7.69 13.86 -3.50
CA TYR A 164 -6.60 14.85 -3.55
C TYR A 164 -6.95 16.07 -4.42
N TYR A 165 -7.46 15.85 -5.64
CA TYR A 165 -7.82 16.95 -6.53
C TYR A 165 -9.08 17.70 -6.04
N SER A 166 -10.07 16.98 -5.51
CA SER A 166 -11.32 17.58 -5.02
C SER A 166 -11.14 18.46 -3.78
N THR A 167 -10.10 18.22 -2.97
CA THR A 167 -9.80 18.99 -1.76
C THR A 167 -8.79 20.12 -2.00
N GLY A 168 -8.56 20.49 -3.27
CA GLY A 168 -7.68 21.61 -3.66
C GLY A 168 -6.21 21.22 -3.86
N GLY A 169 -5.88 19.94 -3.81
CA GLY A 169 -4.53 19.43 -4.05
C GLY A 169 -3.49 19.91 -3.06
N TYR A 170 -2.22 19.82 -3.45
CA TYR A 170 -1.08 20.15 -2.60
C TYR A 170 -1.05 21.61 -2.16
N HIS A 171 -1.42 22.56 -3.04
CA HIS A 171 -1.39 23.99 -2.70
C HIS A 171 -2.36 24.36 -1.58
N ALA A 172 -3.52 23.69 -1.50
CA ALA A 172 -4.50 23.95 -0.46
C ALA A 172 -4.14 23.28 0.88
N ASN A 173 -3.49 22.10 0.84
CA ASN A 173 -3.20 21.29 2.02
C ASN A 173 -1.80 20.63 1.93
N PRO A 174 -0.70 21.40 2.03
CA PRO A 174 0.64 20.88 1.81
C PRO A 174 0.99 19.86 2.89
N SER A 175 1.16 18.60 2.48
CA SER A 175 1.56 17.52 3.39
C SER A 175 2.28 16.38 2.70
N VAL A 176 3.12 15.66 3.45
CA VAL A 176 3.78 14.43 3.00
C VAL A 176 2.76 13.43 2.45
N TRP A 177 1.58 13.34 3.09
CA TRP A 177 0.50 12.47 2.64
C TRP A 177 -0.01 12.83 1.24
N TYR A 178 -0.29 14.11 1.00
CA TYR A 178 -0.78 14.60 -0.29
C TYR A 178 0.27 14.44 -1.40
N GLU A 179 1.56 14.43 -1.07
CA GLU A 179 2.60 14.08 -2.05
C GLU A 179 2.68 12.59 -2.33
N VAL A 180 2.57 11.74 -1.32
CA VAL A 180 2.59 10.28 -1.51
C VAL A 180 1.40 9.84 -2.38
N VAL A 181 0.27 10.53 -2.26
CA VAL A 181 -0.94 10.29 -3.07
C VAL A 181 -0.87 10.95 -4.44
N GLY A 182 -0.30 12.16 -4.52
CA GLY A 182 -0.28 13.00 -5.71
C GLY A 182 0.43 12.36 -6.91
N PRO A 183 -0.06 12.58 -8.15
CA PRO A 183 0.45 11.89 -9.33
C PRO A 183 1.89 12.24 -9.71
N LEU A 184 2.49 13.28 -9.15
CA LEU A 184 3.90 13.58 -9.46
C LEU A 184 4.89 12.76 -8.60
N HIS A 185 4.41 12.17 -7.50
CA HIS A 185 5.28 11.50 -6.53
C HIS A 185 4.77 10.13 -6.06
N ASN A 186 3.58 9.69 -6.50
CA ASN A 186 3.01 8.39 -6.15
C ASN A 186 3.76 7.24 -6.84
N PRO A 187 4.51 6.39 -6.10
CA PRO A 187 5.27 5.30 -6.71
C PRO A 187 4.39 4.09 -7.09
N TYR A 188 3.08 4.15 -6.83
CA TYR A 188 2.14 3.04 -6.96
C TYR A 188 1.07 3.27 -8.03
N PHE A 189 1.37 4.07 -9.07
CA PHE A 189 0.48 4.25 -10.23
C PHE A 189 -0.01 2.95 -10.85
N TRP A 190 0.85 1.93 -10.87
CA TRP A 190 0.49 0.61 -11.37
C TRP A 190 -0.70 0.01 -10.61
N CYS A 191 -0.96 0.41 -9.36
CA CYS A 191 -2.11 -0.06 -8.59
C CYS A 191 -3.47 0.38 -9.16
N PHE A 192 -3.54 1.41 -10.01
CA PHE A 192 -4.77 1.76 -10.72
C PHE A 192 -5.25 0.65 -11.66
N THR A 193 -4.32 -0.14 -12.19
CA THR A 193 -4.64 -1.28 -13.06
C THR A 193 -5.39 -2.37 -12.31
N LEU A 194 -5.20 -2.46 -10.98
CA LEU A 194 -5.83 -3.49 -10.15
C LEU A 194 -7.35 -3.35 -10.10
N LEU A 195 -7.87 -2.13 -10.21
CA LEU A 195 -9.31 -1.90 -10.29
C LEU A 195 -9.89 -2.63 -11.51
N PHE A 196 -9.32 -2.41 -12.68
CA PHE A 196 -9.79 -3.00 -13.92
C PHE A 196 -9.59 -4.53 -13.95
N LEU A 197 -8.42 -5.01 -13.52
CA LEU A 197 -8.16 -6.45 -13.39
C LEU A 197 -9.14 -7.11 -12.42
N GLY A 198 -9.43 -6.45 -11.30
CA GLY A 198 -10.40 -6.91 -10.31
C GLY A 198 -11.82 -7.01 -10.89
N LEU A 199 -12.27 -5.98 -11.59
CA LEU A 199 -13.59 -5.95 -12.24
C LEU A 199 -13.72 -7.06 -13.29
N VAL A 200 -12.69 -7.28 -14.12
CA VAL A 200 -12.68 -8.38 -15.10
C VAL A 200 -12.85 -9.75 -14.43
N LEU A 201 -12.14 -9.99 -13.32
CA LEU A 201 -12.26 -11.24 -12.56
C LEU A 201 -13.65 -11.41 -11.94
N LEU A 202 -14.25 -10.33 -11.43
CA LEU A 202 -15.61 -10.34 -10.88
C LEU A 202 -16.65 -10.67 -11.95
N LEU A 203 -16.57 -10.02 -13.11
CA LEU A 203 -17.51 -10.23 -14.22
C LEU A 203 -17.40 -11.64 -14.80
N ARG A 204 -16.17 -12.14 -14.99
CA ARG A 204 -15.92 -13.50 -15.52
C ARG A 204 -16.35 -14.59 -14.54
N SER A 205 -16.25 -14.35 -13.23
CA SER A 205 -16.71 -15.32 -12.25
C SER A 205 -18.22 -15.52 -12.27
N ASN A 206 -18.99 -14.48 -12.60
CA ASN A 206 -20.45 -14.56 -12.66
C ASN A 206 -20.93 -15.30 -13.92
N SER A 207 -20.22 -15.17 -15.05
CA SER A 207 -20.58 -15.86 -16.30
C SER A 207 -20.33 -17.37 -16.25
N LEU A 208 -19.32 -17.82 -15.49
CA LEU A 208 -19.04 -19.25 -15.28
C LEU A 208 -20.04 -19.92 -14.34
N GLY A 209 -20.64 -19.17 -13.41
CA GLY A 209 -21.69 -19.66 -12.51
C GLY A 209 -23.06 -19.80 -13.19
N SER A 210 -23.32 -19.06 -14.26
CA SER A 210 -24.58 -19.09 -15.02
C SER A 210 -24.69 -20.27 -16.02
N LYS A 211 -23.62 -21.05 -16.20
CA LYS A 211 -23.57 -22.19 -17.14
C LYS A 211 -23.57 -23.56 -16.44
N ARG A 212 -23.93 -23.62 -15.16
CA ARG A 212 -24.20 -24.85 -14.41
C ARG A 212 -25.65 -24.83 -13.95
#